data_AF-V5Z9H3-F1
#
_entry.id   AF-V5Z9H3-F1
#
_cell.length_a   1.000
_cell.length_b   1.000
_cell.length_c   1.000
_cell.angle_alpha   90.00
_cell.angle_beta   90.00
_cell.angle_gamma   90.00
#
_symmetry.space_group_name_H-M   'P 1'
#
loop_
_entity.id
_entity.type
_entity.pdbx_description
1 polymer ?
#
loop_
_entity_poly.entity_id
_entity_poly.type
_entity_poly.pdbx_seq_one_letter_code
_entity_poly.pdbx_strand_id
1 'polypeptide(L)'
;MGSVKLTVRRLYQLSGERMVNTQATARIYVGEHLIATEQIGGMTESPVSKYLHHAHAQGQAVRVEWDCDGIADMAVTEIEQCPCCHYDE
;
A
#
# COMPACT_ATOMS: atom_id res chain seq x y z
N MET A 1 10.79 -15.40 4.85
CA MET A 1 10.07 -14.14 5.15
C MET A 1 9.51 -13.65 3.83
N GLY A 2 8.19 -13.48 3.73
CA GLY A 2 7.54 -12.98 2.52
C GLY A 2 7.59 -11.46 2.46
N SER A 3 7.39 -10.90 1.27
CA SER A 3 7.38 -9.46 1.06
C SER A 3 6.26 -9.08 0.10
N VAL A 4 5.65 -7.93 0.35
CA VAL A 4 4.65 -7.34 -0.54
C VAL A 4 5.00 -5.91 -0.88
N LYS A 5 4.60 -5.48 -2.07
CA LYS A 5 4.65 -4.10 -2.53
C LYS A 5 3.25 -3.50 -2.48
N LEU A 6 3.03 -2.55 -1.57
CA LEU A 6 1.86 -1.69 -1.59
C LEU A 6 2.12 -0.51 -2.55
N THR A 7 1.22 -0.29 -3.49
CA THR A 7 1.28 0.81 -4.45
C THR A 7 0.05 1.69 -4.28
N VAL A 8 0.25 2.96 -3.94
CA VAL A 8 -0.79 3.99 -3.94
C VAL A 8 -0.73 4.69 -5.29
N ARG A 9 -1.71 4.43 -6.15
CA ARG A 9 -1.77 5.02 -7.51
C ARG A 9 -2.34 6.43 -7.48
N ARG A 10 -3.35 6.64 -6.63
CA ARG A 10 -4.00 7.94 -6.40
C ARG A 10 -4.36 8.08 -4.93
N LEU A 11 -4.17 9.27 -4.40
CA LEU A 11 -4.66 9.67 -3.08
C LEU A 11 -4.91 11.17 -3.11
N TYR A 12 -6.14 11.62 -2.95
CA TYR A 12 -6.49 13.04 -2.82
C TYR A 12 -7.95 13.19 -2.44
N GLN A 13 -8.34 14.37 -1.97
CA GLN A 13 -9.74 14.78 -1.89
C GLN A 13 -9.97 15.96 -2.83
N LEU A 14 -11.22 16.15 -3.27
CA LEU A 14 -11.61 17.34 -4.01
C LEU A 14 -12.22 18.36 -3.05
N SER A 15 -11.66 19.56 -3.04
CA SER A 15 -12.22 20.74 -2.39
C SER A 15 -12.57 21.76 -3.47
N GLY A 16 -13.84 21.74 -3.88
CA GLY A 16 -14.28 22.36 -5.14
C GLY A 16 -13.61 21.68 -6.32
N GLU A 17 -12.91 22.45 -7.16
CA GLU A 17 -12.15 21.95 -8.32
C GLU A 17 -10.67 21.69 -8.01
N ARG A 18 -10.23 21.88 -6.76
CA ARG A 18 -8.84 21.69 -6.35
C ARG A 18 -8.65 20.36 -5.67
N MET A 19 -7.57 19.68 -6.03
CA MET A 19 -7.08 18.53 -5.30
C MET A 19 -6.37 18.98 -4.03
N VAL A 20 -6.69 18.34 -2.92
CA VAL A 20 -6.09 18.60 -1.61
C VAL A 20 -5.64 17.30 -0.96
N ASN A 21 -4.73 17.43 0.01
CA ASN A 21 -4.28 16.30 0.81
C ASN A 21 -5.46 15.63 1.52
N THR A 22 -5.39 14.30 1.62
CA THR A 22 -6.32 13.52 2.44
C THR A 22 -5.56 12.45 3.22
N GLN A 23 -6.29 11.65 3.98
CA GLN A 23 -5.78 10.48 4.70
C GLN A 23 -6.58 9.23 4.31
N ALA A 24 -5.85 8.15 4.11
CA ALA A 24 -6.40 6.82 3.94
C ALA A 24 -5.79 5.85 4.95
N THR A 25 -6.61 4.91 5.44
CA THR A 25 -6.14 3.79 6.26
C THR A 25 -6.18 2.54 5.41
N ALA A 26 -5.01 2.01 5.04
CA ALA A 26 -4.88 0.79 4.26
C ALA A 26 -4.65 -0.41 5.18
N ARG A 27 -5.34 -1.52 4.90
CA ARG A 27 -5.23 -2.81 5.59
C ARG A 27 -4.76 -3.84 4.58
N ILE A 28 -3.59 -4.43 4.83
CA ILE A 28 -2.89 -5.31 3.89
C ILE A 28 -2.97 -6.74 4.40
N TYR A 29 -3.38 -7.65 3.53
CA TYR A 29 -3.64 -9.05 3.86
C TYR A 29 -2.85 -10.02 2.98
N VAL A 30 -2.47 -11.14 3.57
CA VAL A 30 -1.90 -12.32 2.91
C VAL A 30 -2.76 -13.52 3.28
N GLY A 31 -3.45 -14.09 2.29
CA GLY A 31 -4.61 -14.94 2.52
C GLY A 31 -5.63 -14.20 3.38
N GLU A 32 -6.02 -14.82 4.49
CA GLU A 32 -6.95 -14.23 5.47
C GLU A 32 -6.26 -13.43 6.59
N HIS A 33 -4.92 -13.38 6.59
CA HIS A 33 -4.17 -12.75 7.68
C HIS A 33 -3.90 -11.28 7.39
N LEU A 34 -4.33 -10.40 8.29
CA LEU A 34 -3.93 -8.99 8.30
C LEU A 34 -2.45 -8.90 8.69
N ILE A 35 -1.60 -8.45 7.76
CA ILE A 35 -0.16 -8.34 8.00
C ILE A 35 0.28 -6.92 8.36
N ALA A 36 -0.48 -5.89 7.97
CA ALA A 36 -0.18 -4.49 8.29
C ALA A 36 -1.42 -3.61 8.20
N THR A 37 -1.45 -2.55 9.01
CA THR A 37 -2.35 -1.40 8.87
C THR A 37 -1.50 -0.15 8.71
N GLU A 38 -1.73 0.61 7.64
CA GLU A 38 -0.91 1.74 7.23
C GLU A 38 -1.77 3.00 7.16
N GLN A 39 -1.35 4.04 7.88
CA GLN A 39 -1.90 5.38 7.71
C GLN A 39 -1.12 6.11 6.62
N ILE A 40 -1.82 6.46 5.54
CA ILE A 40 -1.23 7.09 4.36
C ILE A 40 -1.84 8.47 4.23
N GLY A 41 -1.01 9.49 4.39
CA GLY A 41 -1.41 10.88 4.23
C GLY A 41 -0.74 11.53 3.02
N GLY A 42 -1.39 12.55 2.48
CA GLY A 42 -0.82 13.41 1.43
C GLY A 42 -1.70 13.48 0.20
N MET A 43 -1.06 13.75 -0.94
CA MET A 43 -1.69 13.86 -2.25
C MET A 43 -0.80 13.26 -3.32
N THR A 44 -1.33 12.39 -4.17
CA THR A 44 -0.62 11.89 -5.35
C THR A 44 -1.56 11.52 -6.49
N GLU A 45 -1.12 11.79 -7.71
CA GLU A 45 -1.66 11.23 -8.96
C GLU A 45 -0.66 10.28 -9.64
N SER A 46 0.55 10.18 -9.08
CA SER A 46 1.62 9.31 -9.54
C SER A 46 1.78 8.13 -8.59
N PRO A 47 2.03 6.91 -9.08
CA PRO A 47 2.21 5.76 -8.21
C PRO A 47 3.39 5.92 -7.25
N VAL A 48 3.13 5.76 -5.95
CA VAL A 48 4.15 5.69 -4.90
C VAL A 48 4.07 4.32 -4.25
N SER A 49 5.21 3.72 -3.94
CA SER A 49 5.28 2.35 -3.42
C SER A 49 5.91 2.28 -2.04
N LYS A 50 5.36 1.39 -1.20
CA LYS A 50 5.95 0.96 0.06
C LYS A 50 6.15 -0.55 0.02
N TYR A 51 7.22 -1.03 0.63
CA TYR A 51 7.51 -2.46 0.75
C TYR A 51 7.31 -2.89 2.19
N LEU A 52 6.67 -4.03 2.39
CA LEU A 52 6.35 -4.59 3.71
C LEU A 52 6.80 -6.04 3.77
N HIS A 53 7.44 -6.42 4.87
CA HIS A 53 7.87 -7.79 5.14
C HIS A 53 6.89 -8.47 6.10
N HIS A 54 6.67 -9.77 5.90
CA HIS A 54 5.79 -10.56 6.75
C HIS A 54 6.33 -11.98 7.00
N ALA A 55 5.85 -12.61 8.07
CA ALA A 55 6.28 -13.95 8.47
C ALA A 55 5.55 -15.09 7.72
N HIS A 56 4.44 -14.79 7.03
CA HIS A 56 3.66 -15.80 6.32
C HIS A 56 4.38 -16.37 5.07
N ALA A 57 3.97 -17.57 4.67
CA ALA A 57 4.46 -18.25 3.48
C ALA A 57 4.14 -17.45 2.20
N GLN A 58 5.04 -17.51 1.22
CA GLN A 58 4.83 -16.91 -0.10
C GLN A 58 3.85 -17.74 -0.96
N GLY A 59 3.39 -17.17 -2.07
CA GLY A 59 2.47 -17.78 -3.02
C GLY A 59 1.00 -17.74 -2.58
N GLN A 60 0.70 -16.98 -1.53
CA GLN A 60 -0.67 -16.75 -1.06
C GLN A 60 -1.27 -15.53 -1.76
N ALA A 61 -2.61 -15.54 -1.90
CA ALA A 61 -3.32 -14.39 -2.43
C ALA A 61 -3.06 -13.14 -1.56
N VAL A 62 -2.77 -12.01 -2.19
CA VAL A 62 -2.56 -10.74 -1.49
C VAL A 62 -3.70 -9.78 -1.78
N ARG A 63 -4.11 -9.03 -0.76
CA ARG A 63 -5.25 -8.12 -0.80
C ARG A 63 -4.93 -6.85 -0.04
N VAL A 64 -5.39 -5.71 -0.56
CA VAL A 64 -5.41 -4.46 0.20
C VAL A 64 -6.82 -3.93 0.19
N GLU A 65 -7.26 -3.46 1.35
CA GLU A 65 -8.51 -2.74 1.54
C GLU A 65 -8.18 -1.39 2.17
N TRP A 66 -9.03 -0.39 1.95
CA TRP A 66 -8.79 0.93 2.52
C TRP A 66 -10.08 1.68 2.81
N ASP A 67 -9.99 2.54 3.82
CA ASP A 67 -10.95 3.61 4.08
C ASP A 67 -10.28 4.95 3.74
N CYS A 68 -10.99 5.84 3.06
CA CYS A 68 -10.49 7.17 2.69
C CYS A 68 -11.66 8.15 2.61
N ASP A 69 -11.48 9.34 3.19
CA ASP A 69 -12.40 10.46 2.98
C ASP A 69 -11.96 11.24 1.72
N GLY A 70 -12.21 10.63 0.55
CA GLY A 70 -11.75 11.13 -0.74
C GLY A 70 -11.57 10.04 -1.78
N ILE A 71 -10.62 10.26 -2.68
CA ILE A 71 -10.24 9.34 -3.76
C ILE A 71 -8.95 8.64 -3.35
N ALA A 72 -9.00 7.31 -3.32
CA ALA A 72 -7.86 6.45 -3.13
C ALA A 72 -7.94 5.25 -4.09
N ASP A 73 -6.82 4.93 -4.74
CA ASP A 73 -6.63 3.72 -5.54
C ASP A 73 -5.33 3.07 -5.10
N MET A 74 -5.44 1.86 -4.52
CA MET A 74 -4.31 1.10 -4.01
C MET A 74 -4.29 -0.31 -4.58
N ALA A 75 -3.08 -0.82 -4.78
CA ALA A 75 -2.86 -2.21 -5.17
C ALA A 75 -1.76 -2.81 -4.30
N VAL A 76 -1.86 -4.11 -4.03
CA VAL A 76 -0.78 -4.87 -3.40
C VAL A 76 -0.36 -6.01 -4.30
N THR A 77 0.93 -6.32 -4.31
CA THR A 77 1.48 -7.44 -5.08
C THR A 77 2.55 -8.14 -4.25
N GLU A 78 2.56 -9.46 -4.27
CA GLU A 78 3.65 -10.24 -3.69
C GLU A 78 4.94 -9.99 -4.48
N ILE A 79 6.07 -9.90 -3.77
CA ILE A 79 7.38 -9.78 -4.39
C ILE A 79 8.35 -10.78 -3.77
N GLU A 80 9.22 -11.33 -4.59
CA GLU A 80 10.24 -12.28 -4.12
C GLU A 80 11.40 -11.56 -3.43
N GLN A 81 11.75 -10.34 -3.88
CA GLN A 81 12.87 -9.56 -3.36
C GLN A 81 12.49 -8.07 -3.21
N CYS A 82 12.66 -7.51 -2.01
CA CYS A 82 12.53 -6.07 -1.79
C CYS A 82 13.77 -5.34 -2.32
N PRO A 83 13.63 -4.22 -3.04
CA PRO A 83 14.76 -3.38 -3.42
C PRO A 83 15.60 -2.91 -2.24
N CYS A 84 14.99 -2.81 -1.05
CA CYS A 84 15.65 -2.46 0.20
C CYS A 84 16.70 -3.49 0.66
N CYS A 85 16.49 -4.78 0.39
CA CYS A 85 17.42 -5.85 0.74
C CYS A 85 18.56 -6.03 -0.27
N HIS A 86 18.51 -5.30 -1.40
CA HIS A 86 19.52 -5.37 -2.46
C HIS A 86 20.73 -4.46 -2.19
N TYR A 87 20.67 -3.62 -1.14
CA TYR A 87 21.67 -2.60 -0.81
C TYR A 87 22.49 -2.90 0.47
N ASP A 88 22.25 -4.03 1.15
CA ASP A 88 23.04 -4.47 2.31
C ASP A 88 24.21 -5.39 1.88
N GLU A 89 25.13 -4.87 1.05
CA GLU A 89 26.48 -5.46 0.85
C GLU A 89 27.59 -4.53 1.37
#